data_AF-A3YHK2-F1
#
_entry.id   AF-A3YHK2-F1
#
_cell.length_a   1.000
_cell.length_b   1.000
_cell.length_c   1.000
_cell.angle_alpha   90.00
_cell.angle_beta   90.00
_cell.angle_gamma   90.00
#
_symmetry.space_group_name_H-M   'P 1'
#
loop_
_entity.id
_entity.type
_entity.pdbx_description
1 polymer ?
#
loop_
_entity_poly.entity_id
_entity_poly.type
_entity_poly.pdbx_seq_one_letter_code
_entity_poly.pdbx_strand_id
1 'polypeptide(L)'
;MGWHELLTVKGYYVDSRNDFILNAFKDLKSRMTEHFPFDQTPLNEEESDLVDKLDQLFNDITHQAADYSFDAQEILSRFIRCYANLVPLVRRELLWFIGGECLHFLGDEELSFYQELEDRLYQLERQGINVDINEQIKSLRQELDTNNSNTTH
;
A
#
# COMPACT_ATOMS: atom_id res chain seq x y z
N MET A 1 -11.08 41.68 20.74
CA MET A 1 -12.36 41.32 20.08
C MET A 1 -12.17 41.50 18.59
N GLY A 2 -12.06 40.40 17.85
CA GLY A 2 -12.15 40.39 16.37
C GLY A 2 -10.84 40.17 15.61
N TRP A 3 -10.77 39.00 14.95
CA TRP A 3 -10.11 38.75 13.66
C TRP A 3 -8.59 38.68 13.62
N HIS A 4 -8.06 37.47 13.85
CA HIS A 4 -7.03 36.80 13.03
C HIS A 4 -7.43 35.30 13.11
N GLU A 5 -8.37 34.86 12.27
CA GLU A 5 -8.04 34.19 11.00
C GLU A 5 -7.45 32.80 11.28
N LEU A 6 -8.31 31.79 11.39
CA LEU A 6 -8.52 30.85 10.28
C LEU A 6 -7.22 30.27 9.71
N LEU A 7 -6.40 29.67 10.58
CA LEU A 7 -5.51 28.59 10.16
C LEU A 7 -6.09 27.29 10.68
N THR A 8 -7.05 26.79 9.91
CA THR A 8 -7.09 25.40 9.50
C THR A 8 -6.81 24.42 10.64
N VAL A 9 -7.87 24.06 11.37
CA VAL A 9 -8.05 22.68 11.85
C VAL A 9 -7.49 21.81 10.71
N LYS A 10 -6.33 21.16 10.90
CA LYS A 10 -5.62 20.47 9.82
C LYS A 10 -6.60 19.54 9.13
N GLY A 11 -7.18 20.03 8.05
CA GLY A 11 -7.90 19.26 7.06
C GLY A 11 -6.81 18.46 6.39
N TYR A 12 -6.53 17.29 6.95
CA TYR A 12 -5.96 16.21 6.17
C TYR A 12 -7.15 15.39 5.71
N TYR A 13 -7.74 15.85 4.61
CA TYR A 13 -8.32 14.94 3.66
C TYR A 13 -7.83 15.33 2.28
N VAL A 14 -7.48 14.31 1.50
CA VAL A 14 -6.44 14.26 0.45
C VAL A 14 -5.10 13.87 1.09
N ASP A 15 -4.83 12.58 1.36
CA ASP A 15 -4.59 11.58 0.30
C ASP A 15 -4.81 10.11 0.76
N SER A 16 -6.08 9.70 0.84
CA SER A 16 -6.58 8.33 0.59
C SER A 16 -5.53 7.23 0.39
N ARG A 17 -5.00 7.28 -0.82
CA ARG A 17 -4.19 6.26 -1.44
C ARG A 17 -2.72 6.39 -1.04
N ASN A 18 -2.15 7.60 -1.09
CA ASN A 18 -0.75 7.79 -0.71
C ASN A 18 -0.52 7.47 0.78
N ASP A 19 -1.46 7.83 1.66
CA ASP A 19 -1.42 7.48 3.08
C ASP A 19 -1.51 5.96 3.28
N PHE A 20 -2.39 5.30 2.54
CA PHE A 20 -2.50 3.84 2.55
C PHE A 20 -1.20 3.16 2.08
N ILE A 21 -0.63 3.61 0.97
CA ILE A 21 0.63 3.09 0.41
C ILE A 21 1.77 3.29 1.42
N LEU A 22 1.90 4.49 1.98
CA LEU A 22 2.93 4.82 2.96
C LEU A 22 2.84 3.92 4.20
N ASN A 23 1.63 3.75 4.75
CA ASN A 23 1.42 2.89 5.90
C ASN A 23 1.68 1.42 5.58
N ALA A 24 1.36 0.95 4.37
CA ALA A 24 1.67 -0.40 3.91
C ALA A 24 3.17 -0.66 3.86
N PHE A 25 3.94 0.29 3.34
CA PHE A 25 5.40 0.19 3.25
C PHE A 25 6.06 0.27 4.64
N LYS A 26 5.55 1.12 5.54
CA LYS A 26 6.02 1.19 6.93
C LYS A 26 5.78 -0.12 7.67
N ASP A 27 4.61 -0.73 7.49
CA ASP A 27 4.30 -2.06 8.05
C ASP A 27 5.27 -3.12 7.50
N LEU A 28 5.48 -3.15 6.17
CA LEU A 28 6.46 -4.05 5.55
C LEU A 28 7.86 -3.88 6.14
N LYS A 29 8.34 -2.63 6.26
CA LYS A 29 9.65 -2.32 6.84
C LYS A 29 9.74 -2.78 8.30
N SER A 30 8.72 -2.50 9.11
CA SER A 30 8.69 -2.93 10.51
C SER A 30 8.79 -4.45 10.62
N ARG A 31 7.94 -5.16 9.87
CA ARG A 31 7.87 -6.63 9.95
C ARG A 31 9.12 -7.28 9.39
N MET A 32 9.71 -6.78 8.30
CA MET A 32 10.90 -7.40 7.73
C MET A 32 12.08 -7.37 8.70
N THR A 33 12.23 -6.33 9.55
CA THR A 33 13.31 -6.25 10.55
C THR A 33 13.23 -7.31 11.65
N GLU A 34 12.11 -8.03 11.76
CA GLU A 34 11.96 -9.16 12.68
C GLU A 34 12.46 -10.49 12.05
N HIS A 35 12.95 -10.46 10.81
CA HIS A 35 13.35 -11.65 10.06
C HIS A 35 14.73 -11.50 9.41
N PHE A 36 15.45 -12.62 9.32
CA PHE A 36 16.70 -12.70 8.55
C PHE A 36 16.48 -12.34 7.06
N PRO A 37 17.39 -11.57 6.43
CA PRO A 37 18.65 -11.01 6.99
C PRO A 37 18.54 -9.64 7.68
N PHE A 38 17.33 -9.07 7.79
CA PHE A 38 17.13 -7.71 8.32
C PHE A 38 17.11 -7.62 9.86
N ASP A 39 17.13 -8.75 10.56
CA ASP A 39 17.26 -8.84 12.02
C ASP A 39 18.71 -8.76 12.51
N GLN A 40 19.67 -8.67 11.59
CA GLN A 40 21.09 -8.67 11.91
C GLN A 40 21.63 -7.28 12.23
N THR A 41 22.68 -7.21 13.06
CA THR A 41 23.44 -5.97 13.30
C THR A 41 24.93 -6.29 13.33
N PRO A 42 25.73 -5.72 12.40
CA PRO A 42 25.33 -4.84 11.31
C PRO A 42 24.57 -5.57 10.19
N LEU A 43 23.76 -4.84 9.42
CA LEU A 43 23.25 -5.31 8.13
C LEU A 43 24.39 -5.40 7.11
N ASN A 44 24.27 -6.26 6.09
CA ASN A 44 25.20 -6.17 4.96
C ASN A 44 24.85 -4.97 4.08
N GLU A 45 25.74 -4.66 3.15
CA GLU A 45 25.61 -3.51 2.25
C GLU A 45 24.30 -3.54 1.44
N GLU A 46 23.88 -4.72 0.97
CA GLU A 46 22.65 -4.86 0.18
C GLU A 46 21.38 -4.60 0.99
N GLU A 47 21.28 -5.13 2.20
CA GLU A 47 20.15 -4.88 3.10
C GLU A 47 20.12 -3.43 3.58
N SER A 48 21.29 -2.86 3.89
CA SER A 48 21.42 -1.45 4.28
C SER A 48 20.93 -0.52 3.17
N ASP A 49 21.38 -0.73 1.92
CA ASP A 49 20.94 0.05 0.76
C ASP A 49 19.42 -0.06 0.53
N LEU A 50 18.83 -1.25 0.71
CA LEU A 50 17.37 -1.41 0.59
C LEU A 50 16.62 -0.66 1.68
N VAL A 51 17.11 -0.70 2.93
CA VAL A 51 16.52 0.03 4.06
C VAL A 51 16.60 1.55 3.83
N ASP A 52 17.73 2.04 3.34
CA ASP A 52 17.93 3.46 3.02
C ASP A 52 17.02 3.90 1.86
N LYS A 53 16.90 3.09 0.81
CA LYS A 53 15.95 3.32 -0.30
C LYS A 53 14.50 3.36 0.17
N LEU A 54 14.11 2.48 1.10
CA LEU A 54 12.79 2.51 1.72
C LEU A 54 12.56 3.81 2.50
N ASP A 55 13.54 4.27 3.28
CA ASP A 55 13.43 5.54 4.00
C ASP A 55 13.30 6.74 3.07
N GLN A 56 14.06 6.75 1.98
CA GLN A 56 13.94 7.77 0.94
C GLN A 56 12.54 7.74 0.31
N LEU A 57 12.03 6.55 -0.05
CA LEU A 57 10.70 6.38 -0.58
C LEU A 57 9.62 6.92 0.38
N PHE A 58 9.77 6.76 1.69
CA PHE A 58 8.81 7.29 2.66
C PHE A 58 8.75 8.81 2.62
N ASN A 59 9.90 9.46 2.46
CA ASN A 59 9.97 10.91 2.27
C ASN A 59 9.30 11.32 0.97
N ASP A 60 9.56 10.61 -0.13
CA ASP A 60 9.02 10.93 -1.45
C ASP A 60 7.49 10.79 -1.51
N ILE A 61 6.93 9.72 -0.91
CA ILE A 61 5.48 9.56 -0.79
C ILE A 61 4.87 10.67 0.09
N THR A 62 5.50 11.00 1.21
CA THR A 62 5.01 12.05 2.14
C THR A 62 4.97 13.42 1.48
N HIS A 63 5.93 13.72 0.60
CA HIS A 63 6.00 14.99 -0.14
C HIS A 63 5.29 14.93 -1.50
N GLN A 64 4.58 13.83 -1.81
CA GLN A 64 3.88 13.62 -3.08
C GLN A 64 4.79 13.85 -4.30
N ALA A 65 6.02 13.34 -4.24
CA ALA A 65 6.95 13.39 -5.36
C ALA A 65 6.31 12.72 -6.59
N ALA A 66 6.41 13.35 -7.76
CA ALA A 66 5.66 12.92 -8.95
C ALA A 66 5.97 11.48 -9.39
N ASP A 67 7.19 11.01 -9.14
CA ASP A 67 7.72 9.78 -9.72
C ASP A 67 8.05 8.69 -8.68
N TYR A 68 7.55 8.81 -7.43
CA TYR A 68 7.85 7.83 -6.38
C TYR A 68 7.40 6.40 -6.76
N SER A 69 6.44 6.27 -7.68
CA SER A 69 5.90 4.99 -8.13
C SER A 69 6.96 4.12 -8.82
N PHE A 70 7.91 4.72 -9.54
CA PHE A 70 9.02 3.98 -10.15
C PHE A 70 9.96 3.41 -9.09
N ASP A 71 10.33 4.22 -8.10
CA ASP A 71 11.18 3.78 -6.99
C ASP A 71 10.49 2.70 -6.16
N ALA A 72 9.19 2.86 -5.89
CA ALA A 72 8.37 1.85 -5.23
C ALA A 72 8.35 0.52 -6.00
N GLN A 73 8.20 0.56 -7.34
CA GLN A 73 8.24 -0.63 -8.19
C GLN A 73 9.60 -1.31 -8.15
N GLU A 74 10.70 -0.55 -8.24
CA GLU A 74 12.05 -1.09 -8.14
C GLU A 74 12.29 -1.77 -6.79
N ILE A 75 11.93 -1.09 -5.70
CA ILE A 75 12.08 -1.59 -4.33
C ILE A 75 11.29 -2.88 -4.13
N LEU A 76 10.00 -2.92 -4.50
CA LEU A 76 9.18 -4.12 -4.35
C LEU A 76 9.68 -5.27 -5.23
N SER A 77 10.03 -4.98 -6.48
CA SER A 77 10.53 -6.00 -7.39
C SER A 77 11.85 -6.58 -6.93
N ARG A 78 12.76 -5.74 -6.40
CA ARG A 78 14.01 -6.20 -5.77
C ARG A 78 13.70 -7.02 -4.53
N PHE A 79 12.81 -6.54 -3.66
CA PHE A 79 12.46 -7.22 -2.43
C PHE A 79 11.93 -8.64 -2.70
N ILE A 80 11.00 -8.78 -3.65
CA ILE A 80 10.40 -10.07 -4.01
C ILE A 80 11.44 -11.04 -4.60
N ARG A 81 12.35 -10.54 -5.45
CA ARG A 81 13.37 -11.38 -6.09
C ARG A 81 14.46 -11.83 -5.11
N CYS A 82 14.92 -10.93 -4.25
CA CYS A 82 16.07 -11.18 -3.36
C CYS A 82 15.66 -11.85 -2.05
N TYR A 83 14.44 -11.60 -1.56
CA TYR A 83 13.97 -12.08 -0.25
C TYR A 83 12.68 -12.89 -0.40
N ALA A 84 12.74 -13.95 -1.21
CA ALA A 84 11.58 -14.81 -1.52
C ALA A 84 10.87 -15.35 -0.26
N ASN A 85 11.64 -15.62 0.81
CA ASN A 85 11.12 -16.07 2.11
C ASN A 85 10.29 -14.99 2.84
N LEU A 86 10.48 -13.71 2.50
CA LEU A 86 9.80 -12.57 3.11
C LEU A 86 8.66 -12.02 2.23
N VAL A 87 8.48 -12.54 1.01
CA VAL A 87 7.37 -12.17 0.10
C VAL A 87 6.00 -12.22 0.78
N PRO A 88 5.67 -13.20 1.66
CA PRO A 88 4.38 -13.21 2.37
C PRO A 88 4.14 -12.00 3.30
N LEU A 89 5.16 -11.21 3.62
CA LEU A 89 5.01 -9.96 4.39
C LEU A 89 4.50 -8.81 3.52
N VAL A 90 4.68 -8.88 2.20
CA VAL A 90 4.23 -7.85 1.27
C VAL A 90 2.71 -7.91 1.16
N ARG A 91 2.03 -6.81 1.52
CA ARG A 91 0.58 -6.70 1.33
C ARG A 91 0.26 -6.71 -0.16
N ARG A 92 -0.70 -7.55 -0.56
CA ARG A 92 -1.14 -7.68 -1.97
C ARG A 92 -1.69 -6.38 -2.53
N GLU A 93 -2.37 -5.61 -1.67
CA GLU A 93 -2.88 -4.28 -1.96
C GLU A 93 -1.77 -3.34 -2.44
N LEU A 94 -0.57 -3.46 -1.87
CA LEU A 94 0.56 -2.61 -2.23
C LEU A 94 1.03 -2.89 -3.66
N LEU A 95 1.01 -4.15 -4.11
CA LEU A 95 1.34 -4.52 -5.49
C LEU A 95 0.35 -3.93 -6.49
N TRP A 96 -0.93 -3.91 -6.13
CA TRP A 96 -1.98 -3.31 -6.95
C TRP A 96 -1.82 -1.79 -7.04
N PHE A 97 -1.71 -1.09 -5.91
CA PHE A 97 -1.68 0.38 -5.89
C PHE A 97 -0.41 0.96 -6.51
N ILE A 98 0.72 0.26 -6.40
CA ILE A 98 1.97 0.66 -7.07
C ILE A 98 1.93 0.35 -8.57
N GLY A 99 1.26 -0.75 -8.95
CA GLY A 99 1.02 -1.09 -10.34
C GLY A 99 2.28 -1.47 -11.13
N GLY A 100 2.19 -1.33 -12.45
CA GLY A 100 3.30 -1.63 -13.37
C GLY A 100 3.74 -3.08 -13.27
N GLU A 101 5.05 -3.30 -13.13
CA GLU A 101 5.63 -4.64 -13.01
C GLU A 101 5.10 -5.40 -11.78
N CYS A 102 4.66 -4.70 -10.74
CA CYS A 102 4.15 -5.34 -9.51
C CYS A 102 2.86 -6.12 -9.73
N LEU A 103 2.07 -5.77 -10.75
CA LEU A 103 0.82 -6.47 -11.06
C LEU A 103 1.04 -7.93 -11.49
N HIS A 104 2.22 -8.27 -12.02
CA HIS A 104 2.56 -9.64 -12.40
C HIS A 104 2.71 -10.58 -11.20
N PHE A 105 2.81 -10.04 -9.98
CA PHE A 105 2.85 -10.84 -8.75
C PHE A 105 1.46 -11.10 -8.16
N LEU A 106 0.40 -10.60 -8.79
CA LEU A 106 -0.99 -10.87 -8.42
C LEU A 106 -1.58 -11.95 -9.33
N GLY A 107 -2.33 -12.88 -8.75
CA GLY A 107 -3.10 -13.86 -9.52
C GLY A 107 -4.37 -13.27 -10.13
N ASP A 108 -4.99 -13.98 -11.07
CA ASP A 108 -6.20 -13.51 -11.77
C ASP A 108 -7.37 -13.20 -10.82
N GLU A 109 -7.54 -13.99 -9.76
CA GLU A 109 -8.56 -13.76 -8.72
C GLU A 109 -8.29 -12.45 -7.96
N GLU A 110 -7.01 -12.17 -7.64
CA GLU A 110 -6.60 -10.94 -6.97
C GLU A 110 -6.77 -9.73 -7.89
N LEU A 111 -6.40 -9.86 -9.17
CA LEU A 111 -6.61 -8.81 -10.17
C LEU A 111 -8.10 -8.47 -10.30
N SER A 112 -8.97 -9.49 -10.37
CA SER A 112 -10.42 -9.29 -10.45
C SER A 112 -10.96 -8.60 -9.19
N PHE A 113 -10.51 -9.02 -8.01
CA PHE A 113 -10.86 -8.41 -6.74
C PHE A 113 -10.47 -6.92 -6.69
N TYR A 114 -9.23 -6.59 -7.07
CA TYR A 114 -8.76 -5.22 -7.01
C TYR A 114 -9.34 -4.32 -8.12
N GLN A 115 -9.72 -4.88 -9.27
CA GLN A 115 -10.51 -4.17 -10.27
C GLN A 115 -11.87 -3.74 -9.70
N GLU A 116 -12.59 -4.66 -9.05
CA GLU A 116 -13.87 -4.34 -8.41
C GLU A 116 -13.72 -3.34 -7.25
N LEU A 117 -12.62 -3.45 -6.49
CA LEU A 117 -12.28 -2.46 -5.47
C LEU A 117 -12.11 -1.06 -6.08
N GLU A 118 -11.34 -0.91 -7.16
CA GLU A 118 -11.14 0.39 -7.82
C GLU A 118 -12.45 0.96 -8.35
N ASP A 119 -13.30 0.16 -8.97
CA ASP A 119 -14.62 0.60 -9.45
C ASP A 119 -15.48 1.12 -8.29
N ARG A 120 -15.43 0.45 -7.14
CA ARG A 120 -16.15 0.87 -5.92
C ARG A 120 -15.58 2.16 -5.35
N LEU A 121 -14.26 2.29 -5.25
CA LEU A 121 -13.59 3.51 -4.79
C LEU A 121 -13.97 4.69 -5.69
N TYR A 122 -13.90 4.52 -7.01
CA TYR A 122 -14.25 5.54 -7.99
C TYR A 122 -15.72 5.99 -7.86
N GLN A 123 -16.66 5.06 -7.66
CA GLN A 123 -18.07 5.40 -7.47
C GLN A 123 -18.31 6.25 -6.20
N LEU A 124 -17.66 5.89 -5.09
CA LEU A 124 -17.77 6.62 -3.83
C LEU A 124 -17.12 8.00 -3.91
N GLU A 125 -15.93 8.10 -4.52
CA GLU A 125 -15.25 9.37 -4.77
C GLU A 125 -16.11 10.31 -5.62
N ARG A 126 -16.77 9.79 -6.66
CA ARG A 126 -17.71 10.58 -7.48
C ARG A 126 -18.92 11.11 -6.71
N GLN A 127 -19.31 10.45 -5.63
CA GLN A 127 -20.37 10.90 -4.74
C GLN A 127 -19.88 11.89 -3.69
N GLY A 128 -18.58 12.21 -3.68
CA GLY A 128 -17.95 13.05 -2.66
C GLY A 128 -17.89 12.38 -1.29
N ILE A 129 -18.06 11.05 -1.25
CA ILE A 129 -17.96 10.27 -0.02
C ILE A 129 -16.50 10.06 0.28
N ASN A 130 -16.16 10.28 1.53
CA ASN A 130 -14.85 10.00 2.02
C ASN A 130 -14.66 8.50 2.26
N VAL A 131 -13.59 7.93 1.70
CA VAL A 131 -13.40 6.47 1.67
C VAL A 131 -12.14 6.04 2.41
N ASP A 132 -12.34 5.18 3.41
CA ASP A 132 -11.27 4.38 4.00
C ASP A 132 -11.08 3.10 3.15
N ILE A 133 -9.92 3.00 2.50
CA ILE A 133 -9.57 1.89 1.61
C ILE A 133 -9.54 0.55 2.38
N ASN A 134 -9.07 0.52 3.63
CA ASN A 134 -9.01 -0.73 4.41
C ASN A 134 -10.42 -1.26 4.69
N GLU A 135 -11.36 -0.37 5.01
CA GLU A 135 -12.75 -0.77 5.24
C GLU A 135 -13.42 -1.25 3.94
N GLN A 136 -13.12 -0.64 2.78
CA GLN A 136 -13.66 -1.12 1.51
C GLN A 136 -13.11 -2.50 1.13
N ILE A 137 -11.81 -2.74 1.33
CA ILE A 137 -11.21 -4.07 1.11
C ILE A 137 -11.91 -5.11 1.98
N LYS A 138 -12.10 -4.81 3.27
CA LYS A 138 -12.74 -5.73 4.22
C LYS A 138 -14.19 -6.01 3.83
N SER A 139 -14.96 -4.98 3.50
CA SER A 139 -16.35 -5.10 3.04
C SER A 139 -16.45 -5.98 1.80
N LEU A 140 -15.62 -5.71 0.78
CA LEU A 140 -15.65 -6.44 -0.48
C LEU A 140 -15.27 -7.92 -0.30
N ARG A 141 -14.25 -8.22 0.52
CA ARG A 141 -13.90 -9.60 0.86
C ARG A 141 -15.07 -10.33 1.52
N GLN A 142 -15.74 -9.71 2.48
CA GLN A 142 -16.89 -10.30 3.17
C GLN A 142 -18.08 -10.55 2.24
N GLU A 143 -18.33 -9.65 1.30
CA GLU A 143 -19.39 -9.79 0.29
C GLU A 143 -19.12 -11.00 -0.63
N LEU A 144 -17.88 -11.17 -1.09
CA LEU A 144 -17.48 -12.32 -1.91
C LEU A 144 -17.60 -13.65 -1.15
N ASP A 145 -17.17 -13.69 0.11
CA ASP A 145 -17.29 -14.88 0.96
C ASP A 145 -18.76 -15.28 1.18
N THR A 146 -19.64 -14.28 1.38
CA THR A 146 -21.09 -14.49 1.55
C THR A 146 -21.73 -15.02 0.27
N ASN A 147 -21.36 -14.46 -0.88
CA ASN A 147 -21.89 -14.88 -2.18
C ASN A 147 -21.46 -16.30 -2.56
N ASN A 148 -20.23 -16.69 -2.26
CA ASN A 148 -19.74 -18.05 -2.47
C ASN A 148 -20.42 -19.08 -1.54
N SER A 149 -20.79 -18.67 -0.33
CA SER A 149 -21.52 -19.53 0.61
C SER A 149 -22.96 -19.79 0.15
N ASN A 150 -23.59 -18.83 -0.54
CA ASN A 150 -24.98 -18.93 -1.00
C ASN A 150 -25.15 -19.70 -2.32
N THR A 151 -24.08 -19.92 -3.09
CA THR A 151 -24.11 -20.64 -4.37
C THR A 151 -23.87 -22.15 -4.25
N THR A 152 -23.61 -22.66 -3.04
CA THR A 152 -23.30 -24.09 -2.79
C THR A 152 -24.52 -24.89 -2.26
N HIS A 153 -25.75 -24.44 -2.49
CA HIS A 153 -26.95 -25.11 -1.98
C HIS A 153 -27.98 -25.51 -3.03
#